data_AF-A0A2V8MXA7-F1
#
_entry.id   AF-A0A2V8MXA7-F1
#
_cell.length_a   1.000
_cell.length_b   1.000
_cell.length_c   1.000
_cell.angle_alpha   90.00
_cell.angle_beta   90.00
_cell.angle_gamma   90.00
#
_symmetry.space_group_name_H-M   'P 1'
#
loop_
_entity.id
_entity.type
_entity.pdbx_description
1 polymer ?
#
loop_
_entity_poly.entity_id
_entity_poly.type
_entity_poly.pdbx_seq_one_letter_code
_entity_poly.pdbx_strand_id
1 'polypeptide(L)'
;MFGGPVYFIRNIVYHAPEGGAVKFTASSAGIVVYHNTFLSNVKPMLLAASNVHYRNNLILGKSETSEIFAVETNTNYSSSDYNGFRPNEGAEFSFEWSTPPFSMRANFPGEDGKLSTQQQAQFEAKAREARRFKTLKEYSDATGQDKHSILVDYDIFVKVSPPGPDPRTLYKPADFDFQLRPGSSPVDAGVRLPGINDDFTGRAPDLGAYEVGRAVPHYGPRE
;
A
#
# COMPACT_ATOMS: atom_id res chain seq x y z
N MET A 1 1.74 -7.84 12.04
CA MET A 1 3.19 -7.91 12.33
C MET A 1 3.43 -7.32 13.71
N PHE A 2 4.36 -7.85 14.52
CA PHE A 2 4.73 -7.35 15.86
C PHE A 2 6.24 -7.00 15.86
N GLY A 3 6.61 -5.76 15.52
CA GLY A 3 8.01 -5.29 15.41
C GLY A 3 8.65 -5.42 14.02
N GLY A 4 9.87 -4.89 13.82
CA GLY A 4 10.60 -4.92 12.55
C GLY A 4 12.12 -4.73 12.70
N PRO A 5 12.90 -4.67 11.58
CA PRO A 5 12.42 -4.35 10.24
C PRO A 5 11.73 -5.49 9.49
N VAL A 6 10.77 -5.16 8.63
CA VAL A 6 10.05 -6.12 7.77
C VAL A 6 9.87 -5.56 6.36
N TYR A 7 10.01 -6.45 5.36
CA TYR A 7 10.00 -6.11 3.95
C TYR A 7 8.93 -6.92 3.22
N PHE A 8 7.99 -6.24 2.56
CA PHE A 8 7.04 -6.83 1.62
C PHE A 8 7.48 -6.41 0.22
N ILE A 9 8.11 -7.33 -0.50
CA ILE A 9 8.67 -7.07 -1.83
C ILE A 9 8.12 -8.07 -2.85
N ARG A 10 7.59 -7.59 -3.98
CA ARG A 10 7.12 -8.43 -5.11
C ARG A 10 6.04 -9.44 -4.74
N ASN A 11 5.13 -9.04 -3.84
CA ASN A 11 3.94 -9.83 -3.50
C ASN A 11 2.77 -9.46 -4.41
N ILE A 12 1.93 -10.46 -4.69
CA ILE A 12 0.59 -10.26 -5.24
C ILE A 12 -0.41 -10.64 -4.15
N VAL A 13 -1.34 -9.74 -3.87
CA VAL A 13 -2.47 -10.00 -2.97
C VAL A 13 -3.74 -9.73 -3.73
N TYR A 14 -4.57 -10.76 -3.89
CA TYR A 14 -5.84 -10.66 -4.60
C TYR A 14 -6.98 -11.02 -3.65
N HIS A 15 -8.02 -10.16 -3.61
CA HIS A 15 -9.22 -10.40 -2.81
C HIS A 15 -8.92 -10.62 -1.31
N ALA A 16 -8.39 -9.58 -0.67
CA ALA A 16 -8.26 -9.48 0.79
C ALA A 16 -9.31 -8.50 1.34
N PRO A 17 -10.59 -8.91 1.45
CA PRO A 17 -11.71 -8.01 1.77
C PRO A 17 -11.72 -7.56 3.24
N GLU A 18 -11.30 -8.45 4.14
CA GLU A 18 -11.16 -8.14 5.56
C GLU A 18 -9.72 -7.69 5.85
N GLY A 19 -9.57 -6.53 6.49
CA GLY A 19 -8.26 -6.02 6.91
C GLY A 19 -7.41 -5.35 5.82
N GLY A 20 -7.68 -5.61 4.54
CA GLY A 20 -6.89 -5.06 3.42
C GLY A 20 -5.65 -5.90 3.09
N ALA A 21 -4.80 -5.40 2.19
CA ALA A 21 -3.64 -6.12 1.67
C ALA A 21 -2.50 -6.31 2.70
N VAL A 22 -2.44 -5.46 3.73
CA VAL A 22 -1.38 -5.48 4.75
C VAL A 22 -1.98 -5.34 6.15
N LYS A 23 -1.38 -6.07 7.11
CA LYS A 23 -1.81 -6.05 8.52
C LYS A 23 -0.66 -5.61 9.43
N PHE A 24 -0.56 -4.30 9.65
CA PHE A 24 0.38 -3.70 10.59
C PHE A 24 -0.33 -3.44 11.91
N THR A 25 0.22 -3.91 13.02
CA THR A 25 -0.42 -3.80 14.33
C THR A 25 0.64 -3.74 15.41
N ALA A 26 0.24 -3.57 16.67
CA ALA A 26 1.15 -3.60 17.82
C ALA A 26 2.34 -2.65 17.68
N SER A 27 2.07 -1.45 17.16
CA SER A 27 3.06 -0.37 17.01
C SER A 27 4.33 -0.79 16.24
N SER A 28 4.18 -1.70 15.27
CA SER A 28 5.29 -2.19 14.43
C SER A 28 6.04 -1.06 13.72
N ALA A 29 7.36 -1.19 13.60
CA ALA A 29 8.21 -0.16 13.01
C ALA A 29 9.25 -0.71 12.02
N GLY A 30 9.69 0.11 11.07
CA GLY A 30 10.73 -0.24 10.10
C GLY A 30 10.18 -1.12 8.97
N ILE A 31 9.10 -0.67 8.35
CA ILE A 31 8.35 -1.45 7.38
C ILE A 31 8.57 -0.89 5.98
N VAL A 32 8.92 -1.77 5.05
CA VAL A 32 9.10 -1.45 3.64
C VAL A 32 8.12 -2.26 2.82
N VAL A 33 7.39 -1.59 1.93
CA VAL A 33 6.36 -2.18 1.06
C VAL A 33 6.68 -1.75 -0.37
N TYR A 34 7.48 -2.54 -1.08
CA TYR A 34 7.99 -2.19 -2.41
C TYR A 34 7.57 -3.17 -3.50
N HIS A 35 7.25 -2.67 -4.69
CA HIS A 35 6.94 -3.53 -5.83
C HIS A 35 5.85 -4.56 -5.53
N ASN A 36 4.76 -4.20 -4.85
CA ASN A 36 3.66 -5.16 -4.65
C ASN A 36 2.49 -4.82 -5.57
N THR A 37 1.73 -5.84 -5.96
CA THR A 37 0.46 -5.67 -6.66
C THR A 37 -0.67 -6.12 -5.74
N PHE A 38 -1.37 -5.15 -5.16
CA PHE A 38 -2.48 -5.36 -4.24
C PHE A 38 -3.79 -5.07 -4.94
N LEU A 39 -4.58 -6.12 -5.16
CA LEU A 39 -5.97 -6.03 -5.56
C LEU A 39 -6.88 -6.03 -4.32
N SER A 40 -6.57 -5.09 -3.43
CA SER A 40 -7.24 -4.79 -2.16
C SER A 40 -6.74 -3.43 -1.67
N ASN A 41 -7.46 -2.80 -0.75
CA ASN A 41 -7.03 -1.56 -0.15
C ASN A 41 -5.90 -1.76 0.88
N VAL A 42 -5.15 -0.70 1.12
CA VAL A 42 -4.24 -0.57 2.26
C VAL A 42 -4.92 0.33 3.28
N LYS A 43 -5.12 -0.18 4.49
CA LYS A 43 -5.75 0.59 5.57
C LYS A 43 -5.11 0.34 6.93
N PRO A 44 -5.22 1.28 7.88
CA PRO A 44 -4.73 1.13 9.22
C PRO A 44 -5.49 0.05 9.99
N MET A 45 -4.78 -0.64 10.88
CA MET A 45 -5.36 -1.57 11.85
C MET A 45 -5.11 -1.04 13.27
N LEU A 46 -5.40 -1.86 14.29
CA LEU A 46 -5.19 -1.51 15.68
C LEU A 46 -3.71 -1.21 15.97
N LEU A 47 -3.46 0.00 16.52
CA LEU A 47 -2.16 0.62 16.80
C LEU A 47 -1.38 1.01 15.53
N ALA A 48 -0.99 2.29 15.45
CA ALA A 48 -0.35 2.87 14.28
C ALA A 48 1.09 2.37 14.10
N ALA A 49 1.51 2.18 12.86
CA ALA A 49 2.87 1.77 12.53
C ALA A 49 3.85 2.95 12.55
N SER A 50 5.15 2.69 12.45
CA SER A 50 6.19 3.73 12.41
C SER A 50 7.25 3.41 11.37
N ASN A 51 7.93 4.43 10.84
CA ASN A 51 8.98 4.25 9.84
C ASN A 51 8.51 3.33 8.69
N VAL A 52 7.39 3.70 8.04
CA VAL A 52 6.74 2.90 6.99
C VAL A 52 6.98 3.54 5.64
N HIS A 53 7.41 2.75 4.67
CA HIS A 53 7.75 3.24 3.33
C HIS A 53 7.08 2.43 2.21
N TYR A 54 6.37 3.11 1.32
CA TYR A 54 5.73 2.54 0.13
C TYR A 54 6.36 3.09 -1.14
N ARG A 55 6.82 2.22 -2.04
CA ARG A 55 7.38 2.58 -3.36
C ARG A 55 7.03 1.54 -4.41
N ASN A 56 6.74 1.98 -5.62
CA ASN A 56 6.53 1.13 -6.79
C ASN A 56 5.41 0.10 -6.63
N ASN A 57 4.39 0.35 -5.81
CA ASN A 57 3.27 -0.58 -5.66
C ASN A 57 2.14 -0.26 -6.63
N LEU A 58 1.35 -1.28 -6.97
CA LEU A 58 0.01 -1.13 -7.54
C LEU A 58 -1.01 -1.46 -6.46
N ILE A 59 -1.93 -0.54 -6.16
CA ILE A 59 -2.95 -0.68 -5.12
C ILE A 59 -4.31 -0.37 -5.75
N LEU A 60 -5.00 -1.43 -6.15
CA LEU A 60 -6.28 -1.37 -6.83
C LEU A 60 -7.33 -2.06 -5.98
N GLY A 61 -8.34 -1.33 -5.56
CA GLY A 61 -9.35 -1.83 -4.64
C GLY A 61 -10.69 -1.97 -5.32
N LYS A 62 -11.43 -2.97 -4.87
CA LYS A 62 -12.87 -2.88 -4.73
C LYS A 62 -13.16 -3.28 -3.29
N SER A 63 -12.94 -2.33 -2.38
CA SER A 63 -13.16 -2.54 -0.95
C SER A 63 -14.58 -2.13 -0.58
N GLU A 64 -15.14 -2.75 0.45
CA GLU A 64 -16.37 -2.29 1.10
C GLU A 64 -16.14 -1.00 1.92
N THR A 65 -14.88 -0.58 2.09
CA THR A 65 -14.52 0.69 2.74
C THR A 65 -14.17 1.78 1.73
N SER A 66 -14.28 3.05 2.14
CA SER A 66 -14.08 4.18 1.22
C SER A 66 -12.62 4.27 0.74
N GLU A 67 -11.67 4.08 1.64
CA GLU A 67 -10.25 4.25 1.39
C GLU A 67 -9.65 3.16 0.47
N ILE A 68 -8.86 3.60 -0.52
CA ILE A 68 -7.92 2.74 -1.23
C ILE A 68 -6.57 2.68 -0.53
N PHE A 69 -6.15 3.81 0.04
CA PHE A 69 -4.85 3.96 0.67
C PHE A 69 -4.93 4.88 1.89
N ALA A 70 -4.88 4.29 3.06
CA ALA A 70 -4.90 5.00 4.33
C ALA A 70 -3.73 4.54 5.21
N VAL A 71 -2.98 5.51 5.74
CA VAL A 71 -1.83 5.26 6.60
C VAL A 71 -1.99 6.07 7.89
N GLU A 72 -1.98 5.35 9.01
CA GLU A 72 -1.75 5.94 10.33
C GLU A 72 -0.33 5.61 10.77
N THR A 73 0.43 6.64 11.13
CA THR A 73 1.79 6.47 11.60
C THR A 73 2.18 7.45 12.70
N ASN A 74 3.00 7.00 13.64
CA ASN A 74 3.52 7.82 14.73
C ASN A 74 4.77 8.65 14.35
N THR A 75 5.18 8.63 13.07
CA THR A 75 6.43 9.23 12.60
C THR A 75 6.24 10.00 11.30
N ASN A 76 6.67 11.28 11.26
CA ASN A 76 6.61 12.12 10.06
C ASN A 76 7.74 11.84 9.05
N TYR A 77 8.63 10.88 9.35
CA TYR A 77 9.62 10.35 8.40
C TYR A 77 9.17 9.06 7.69
N SER A 78 7.97 8.55 7.95
CA SER A 78 7.30 7.59 7.07
C SER A 78 7.03 8.24 5.71
N SER A 79 6.98 7.48 4.62
CA SER A 79 6.81 8.07 3.28
C SER A 79 6.15 7.15 2.25
N SER A 80 5.42 7.73 1.30
CA SER A 80 4.82 7.02 0.16
C SER A 80 5.06 7.83 -1.13
N ASP A 81 5.46 7.15 -2.22
CA ASP A 81 5.70 7.77 -3.53
C ASP A 81 5.83 6.72 -4.64
N TYR A 82 5.68 7.13 -5.91
CA TYR A 82 5.79 6.24 -7.08
C TYR A 82 4.88 5.00 -6.95
N ASN A 83 3.61 5.16 -6.65
CA ASN A 83 2.63 4.08 -6.60
C ASN A 83 1.55 4.27 -7.69
N GLY A 84 0.88 3.19 -8.07
CA GLY A 84 -0.32 3.23 -8.91
C GLY A 84 -1.56 2.96 -8.05
N PHE A 85 -2.57 3.81 -8.16
CA PHE A 85 -3.80 3.68 -7.37
C PHE A 85 -5.04 3.56 -8.25
N ARG A 86 -5.98 2.72 -7.84
CA ARG A 86 -7.37 2.76 -8.30
C ARG A 86 -8.31 3.03 -7.12
N PRO A 87 -8.73 4.28 -6.89
CA PRO A 87 -9.76 4.63 -5.92
C PRO A 87 -11.07 3.84 -6.11
N ASN A 88 -11.81 3.61 -5.02
CA ASN A 88 -13.14 2.99 -5.11
C ASN A 88 -14.13 3.99 -5.73
N GLU A 89 -14.99 3.52 -6.63
CA GLU A 89 -16.02 4.34 -7.27
C GLU A 89 -17.01 4.88 -6.22
N GLY A 90 -17.30 6.18 -6.28
CA GLY A 90 -18.26 6.82 -5.38
C GLY A 90 -17.80 6.99 -3.94
N ALA A 91 -16.55 6.65 -3.60
CA ALA A 91 -16.03 6.82 -2.24
C ALA A 91 -16.06 8.28 -1.77
N GLU A 92 -16.39 8.49 -0.49
CA GLU A 92 -16.39 9.83 0.13
C GLU A 92 -14.98 10.43 0.16
N PHE A 93 -14.01 9.59 0.53
CA PHE A 93 -12.58 9.85 0.44
C PHE A 93 -11.87 8.57 0.01
N SER A 94 -10.65 8.69 -0.51
CA SER A 94 -9.87 7.53 -0.96
C SER A 94 -8.50 7.44 -0.33
N PHE A 95 -7.97 8.58 0.13
CA PHE A 95 -6.63 8.69 0.67
C PHE A 95 -6.65 9.24 2.09
N GLU A 96 -5.82 8.68 2.97
CA GLU A 96 -5.61 9.19 4.34
C GLU A 96 -4.12 9.18 4.72
N TRP A 97 -3.64 10.27 5.32
CA TRP A 97 -2.31 10.37 5.92
C TRP A 97 -2.39 10.96 7.33
N SER A 98 -2.53 10.06 8.30
CA SER A 98 -2.74 10.40 9.70
C SER A 98 -1.43 10.31 10.46
N THR A 99 -0.90 11.46 10.89
CA THR A 99 0.42 11.57 11.54
C THR A 99 0.38 12.56 12.70
N PRO A 100 1.40 12.62 13.58
CA PRO A 100 1.55 13.74 14.50
C PRO A 100 1.62 15.08 13.73
N PRO A 101 1.38 16.22 14.39
CA PRO A 101 1.58 17.53 13.77
C PRO A 101 2.91 17.60 13.02
N PHE A 102 2.95 18.18 11.82
CA PHE A 102 4.15 18.17 10.98
C PHE A 102 5.37 18.87 11.62
N SER A 103 5.14 19.69 12.65
CA SER A 103 6.20 20.27 13.48
C SER A 103 6.93 19.26 14.37
N MET A 104 6.37 18.07 14.58
CA MET A 104 6.98 16.98 15.33
C MET A 104 7.65 15.99 14.38
N ARG A 105 8.80 15.44 14.77
CA ARG A 105 9.42 14.34 14.01
C ARG A 105 8.67 13.02 14.22
N ALA A 106 8.26 12.76 15.45
CA ALA A 106 7.53 11.57 15.88
C ALA A 106 6.80 11.86 17.20
N ASN A 107 5.76 11.09 17.51
CA ASN A 107 5.07 11.15 18.78
C ASN A 107 4.57 9.75 19.19
N PHE A 108 4.96 9.30 20.39
CA PHE A 108 4.62 7.99 20.94
C PHE A 108 3.94 8.20 22.31
N PRO A 109 2.68 8.63 22.33
CA PRO A 109 2.01 8.98 23.58
C PRO A 109 1.60 7.72 24.34
N GLY A 110 1.73 7.75 25.66
CA GLY A 110 1.28 6.67 26.54
C GLY A 110 2.39 6.20 27.47
N GLU A 111 2.03 5.28 28.36
CA GLU A 111 2.95 4.63 29.28
C GLU A 111 2.78 3.12 29.18
N ASP A 112 3.89 2.40 29.14
CA ASP A 112 3.91 0.95 29.00
C ASP A 112 3.10 0.26 30.11
N GLY A 113 2.21 -0.65 29.71
CA GLY A 113 1.41 -1.47 30.63
C GLY A 113 0.29 -0.73 31.38
N LYS A 114 0.03 0.55 31.08
CA LYS A 114 -1.04 1.33 31.74
C LYS A 114 -2.40 1.18 31.07
N LEU A 115 -2.43 1.06 29.75
CA LEU A 115 -3.65 1.00 28.95
C LEU A 115 -3.77 -0.36 28.27
N SER A 116 -5.01 -0.82 28.08
CA SER A 116 -5.26 -1.93 27.16
C SER A 116 -4.91 -1.52 25.73
N THR A 117 -4.71 -2.49 24.84
CA THR A 117 -4.40 -2.23 23.42
C THR A 117 -5.42 -1.31 22.75
N GLN A 118 -6.70 -1.44 23.10
CA GLN A 118 -7.79 -0.62 22.54
C GLN A 118 -7.76 0.81 23.10
N GLN A 119 -7.54 0.95 24.40
CA GLN A 119 -7.40 2.27 25.05
C GLN A 119 -6.17 3.00 24.53
N GLN A 120 -5.05 2.30 24.38
CA GLN A 120 -3.82 2.84 23.80
C GLN A 120 -4.06 3.30 22.36
N ALA A 121 -4.69 2.48 21.51
CA ALA A 121 -4.99 2.87 20.13
C ALA A 121 -5.88 4.12 20.04
N GLN A 122 -6.91 4.22 20.89
CA GLN A 122 -7.77 5.41 20.98
C GLN A 122 -7.00 6.64 21.49
N PHE A 123 -6.05 6.45 22.40
CA PHE A 123 -5.23 7.54 22.93
C PHE A 123 -4.27 8.07 21.87
N GLU A 124 -3.53 7.20 21.18
CA GLU A 124 -2.62 7.62 20.11
C GLU A 124 -3.36 8.28 18.94
N ALA A 125 -4.57 7.79 18.59
CA ALA A 125 -5.37 8.39 17.53
C ALA A 125 -5.70 9.87 17.80
N LYS A 126 -5.93 10.26 19.07
CA LYS A 126 -6.16 11.65 19.46
C LYS A 126 -4.91 12.54 19.35
N ALA A 127 -3.73 11.93 19.29
CA ALA A 127 -2.46 12.63 19.16
C ALA A 127 -2.00 12.79 17.70
N ARG A 128 -2.78 12.26 16.74
CA ARG A 128 -2.56 12.39 15.30
C ARG A 128 -3.56 13.37 14.69
N GLU A 129 -3.12 14.08 13.67
CA GLU A 129 -3.99 14.85 12.79
C GLU A 129 -4.49 13.91 11.68
N ALA A 130 -5.78 13.61 11.68
CA ALA A 130 -6.40 12.81 10.62
C ALA A 130 -6.62 13.67 9.36
N ARG A 131 -6.02 13.28 8.24
CA ARG A 131 -6.07 14.03 6.99
C ARG A 131 -6.58 13.14 5.87
N ARG A 132 -7.81 13.37 5.45
CA ARG A 132 -8.52 12.57 4.43
C ARG A 132 -8.75 13.40 3.17
N PHE A 133 -8.58 12.75 2.02
CA PHE A 133 -8.66 13.39 0.72
C PHE A 133 -9.41 12.52 -0.27
N LYS A 134 -10.17 13.18 -1.15
CA LYS A 134 -10.95 12.48 -2.17
C LYS A 134 -10.08 12.08 -3.35
N THR A 135 -9.17 12.95 -3.76
CA THR A 135 -8.34 12.72 -4.94
C THR A 135 -6.87 12.54 -4.58
N LEU A 136 -6.14 11.82 -5.45
CA LEU A 136 -4.68 11.68 -5.33
C LEU A 136 -3.99 13.05 -5.34
N LYS A 137 -4.46 13.98 -6.18
CA LYS A 137 -3.88 15.33 -6.27
C LYS A 137 -4.00 16.09 -4.96
N GLU A 138 -5.19 16.13 -4.35
CA GLU A 138 -5.41 16.79 -3.06
C GLU A 138 -4.53 16.18 -1.96
N TYR A 139 -4.45 14.85 -1.93
CA TYR A 139 -3.58 14.10 -1.03
C TYR A 139 -2.12 14.51 -1.19
N SER A 140 -1.60 14.49 -2.42
CA SER A 140 -0.20 14.79 -2.69
C SER A 140 0.15 16.26 -2.41
N ASP A 141 -0.74 17.19 -2.77
CA ASP A 141 -0.55 18.62 -2.51
C ASP A 141 -0.51 18.93 -1.01
N ALA A 142 -1.40 18.32 -0.22
CA ALA A 142 -1.53 18.61 1.20
C ALA A 142 -0.49 17.91 2.09
N THR A 143 -0.04 16.72 1.69
CA THR A 143 0.84 15.88 2.52
C THR A 143 2.28 15.82 2.01
N GLY A 144 2.49 16.17 0.75
CA GLY A 144 3.77 15.99 0.05
C GLY A 144 4.12 14.54 -0.27
N GLN A 145 3.23 13.57 0.01
CA GLN A 145 3.38 12.16 -0.36
C GLN A 145 2.91 11.92 -1.80
N ASP A 146 3.27 10.79 -2.40
CA ASP A 146 2.75 10.31 -3.69
C ASP A 146 2.73 11.37 -4.80
N LYS A 147 3.80 12.17 -4.89
CA LYS A 147 3.95 13.24 -5.90
C LYS A 147 4.17 12.68 -7.30
N HIS A 148 4.74 11.49 -7.41
CA HIS A 148 5.03 10.81 -8.67
C HIS A 148 4.12 9.60 -8.90
N SER A 149 3.12 9.42 -8.03
CA SER A 149 2.15 8.34 -8.14
C SER A 149 1.10 8.65 -9.21
N ILE A 150 0.52 7.61 -9.78
CA ILE A 150 -0.42 7.71 -10.89
C ILE A 150 -1.75 7.01 -10.58
N LEU A 151 -2.80 7.44 -11.26
CA LEU A 151 -4.06 6.71 -11.29
C LEU A 151 -4.02 5.65 -12.39
N VAL A 152 -4.58 4.47 -12.10
CA VAL A 152 -4.63 3.31 -12.99
C VAL A 152 -5.98 2.62 -12.90
N ASP A 153 -6.27 1.71 -13.84
CA ASP A 153 -7.42 0.80 -13.77
C ASP A 153 -7.00 -0.64 -14.13
N TYR A 154 -7.94 -1.59 -14.11
CA TYR A 154 -7.67 -3.01 -14.34
C TYR A 154 -7.22 -3.34 -15.77
N ASP A 155 -7.42 -2.44 -16.73
CA ASP A 155 -7.02 -2.59 -18.12
C ASP A 155 -5.50 -2.62 -18.33
N ILE A 156 -4.72 -2.18 -17.33
CA ILE A 156 -3.25 -2.27 -17.32
C ILE A 156 -2.74 -3.71 -17.35
N PHE A 157 -3.54 -4.70 -16.93
CA PHE A 157 -3.11 -6.08 -16.82
C PHE A 157 -3.45 -6.92 -18.04
N VAL A 158 -2.63 -7.93 -18.35
CA VAL A 158 -2.88 -8.89 -19.43
C VAL A 158 -4.22 -9.62 -19.21
N LYS A 159 -4.49 -10.10 -17.99
CA LYS A 159 -5.76 -10.74 -17.66
C LYS A 159 -6.06 -10.66 -16.17
N VAL A 160 -6.67 -9.56 -15.73
CA VAL A 160 -7.14 -9.40 -14.36
C VAL A 160 -8.51 -8.73 -14.33
N SER A 161 -9.37 -9.18 -13.44
CA SER A 161 -10.67 -8.57 -13.16
C SER A 161 -10.75 -8.12 -11.71
N PRO A 162 -11.62 -7.14 -11.38
CA PRO A 162 -11.89 -6.80 -9.99
C PRO A 162 -12.48 -8.02 -9.24
N PRO A 163 -12.14 -8.19 -7.95
CA PRO A 163 -12.80 -9.20 -7.13
C PRO A 163 -14.31 -8.91 -6.99
N GLY A 164 -15.08 -9.96 -6.78
CA GLY A 164 -16.50 -9.89 -6.46
C GLY A 164 -16.74 -9.39 -5.02
N PRO A 165 -17.99 -9.04 -4.66
CA PRO A 165 -18.31 -8.51 -3.34
C PRO A 165 -18.39 -9.58 -2.24
N ASP A 166 -18.57 -10.87 -2.58
CA ASP A 166 -18.66 -11.92 -1.56
C ASP A 166 -17.26 -12.30 -1.06
N PRO A 167 -16.92 -11.98 0.20
CA PRO A 167 -15.58 -12.21 0.74
C PRO A 167 -15.20 -13.70 0.86
N ARG A 168 -16.17 -14.60 0.70
CA ARG A 168 -15.97 -16.05 0.74
C ARG A 168 -15.59 -16.64 -0.62
N THR A 169 -15.59 -15.82 -1.67
CA THR A 169 -15.25 -16.28 -3.02
C THR A 169 -13.76 -16.63 -3.12
N LEU A 170 -13.49 -17.90 -3.42
CA LEU A 170 -12.13 -18.39 -3.68
C LEU A 170 -11.77 -18.20 -5.16
N TYR A 171 -10.57 -17.67 -5.39
CA TYR A 171 -10.05 -17.40 -6.72
C TYR A 171 -8.86 -18.30 -7.02
N LYS A 172 -8.82 -18.89 -8.21
CA LYS A 172 -7.70 -19.72 -8.64
C LYS A 172 -6.64 -18.82 -9.29
N PRO A 173 -5.38 -18.86 -8.85
CA PRO A 173 -4.32 -18.05 -9.45
C PRO A 173 -4.20 -18.25 -10.97
N ALA A 174 -4.43 -19.46 -11.47
CA ALA A 174 -4.38 -19.80 -12.91
C ALA A 174 -5.42 -19.07 -13.78
N ASP A 175 -6.46 -18.49 -13.18
CA ASP A 175 -7.46 -17.73 -13.93
C ASP A 175 -6.97 -16.32 -14.29
N PHE A 176 -5.84 -15.88 -13.74
CA PHE A 176 -5.31 -14.52 -13.84
C PHE A 176 -3.92 -14.46 -14.47
N ASP A 177 -3.62 -13.33 -15.10
CA ASP A 177 -2.29 -12.92 -15.52
C ASP A 177 -2.04 -11.47 -15.10
N PHE A 178 -1.28 -11.32 -14.01
CA PHE A 178 -0.94 -10.05 -13.38
C PHE A 178 0.20 -9.30 -14.06
N GLN A 179 0.75 -9.82 -15.15
CA GLN A 179 1.71 -9.05 -15.93
C GLN A 179 1.04 -7.81 -16.52
N LEU A 180 1.81 -6.72 -16.61
CA LEU A 180 1.36 -5.50 -17.26
C LEU A 180 1.27 -5.71 -18.78
N ARG A 181 0.29 -5.07 -19.41
CA ARG A 181 0.25 -4.93 -20.86
C ARG A 181 1.42 -4.05 -21.30
N PRO A 182 2.17 -4.43 -22.34
CA PRO A 182 3.19 -3.57 -22.91
C PRO A 182 2.63 -2.19 -23.25
N GLY A 183 3.33 -1.12 -22.83
CA GLY A 183 2.93 0.26 -23.08
C GLY A 183 1.80 0.80 -22.19
N SER A 184 1.32 0.03 -21.21
CA SER A 184 0.41 0.56 -20.19
C SER A 184 1.12 1.58 -19.29
N SER A 185 0.36 2.48 -18.69
CA SER A 185 0.89 3.59 -17.87
C SER A 185 1.80 3.22 -16.69
N PRO A 186 1.70 2.04 -16.05
CA PRO A 186 2.61 1.67 -14.96
C PRO A 186 3.97 1.13 -15.43
N VAL A 187 4.15 0.90 -16.74
CA VAL A 187 5.43 0.50 -17.32
C VAL A 187 6.39 1.69 -17.31
N ASP A 188 7.64 1.48 -16.89
CA ASP A 188 8.66 2.53 -16.71
C ASP A 188 8.25 3.67 -15.76
N ALA A 189 7.30 3.44 -14.84
CA ALA A 189 6.75 4.50 -13.99
C ALA A 189 7.28 4.47 -12.53
N GLY A 190 8.08 3.49 -12.16
CA GLY A 190 8.67 3.34 -10.83
C GLY A 190 9.99 4.08 -10.64
N VAL A 191 10.43 4.14 -9.39
CA VAL A 191 11.74 4.67 -9.00
C VAL A 191 12.76 3.56 -8.84
N ARG A 192 14.02 3.81 -9.20
CA ARG A 192 15.11 2.85 -8.93
C ARG A 192 15.34 2.70 -7.42
N LEU A 193 15.37 1.45 -6.96
CA LEU A 193 15.62 1.03 -5.60
C LEU A 193 16.81 0.06 -5.62
N PRO A 194 18.04 0.55 -5.34
CA PRO A 194 19.25 -0.28 -5.42
C PRO A 194 19.12 -1.57 -4.63
N GLY A 195 19.53 -2.69 -5.24
CA GLY A 195 19.42 -4.05 -4.69
C GLY A 195 18.04 -4.69 -4.82
N ILE A 196 17.00 -3.97 -5.24
CA ILE A 196 15.61 -4.49 -5.33
C ILE A 196 15.14 -4.66 -6.78
N ASN A 197 15.47 -3.69 -7.62
CA ASN A 197 14.97 -3.63 -8.99
C ASN A 197 16.06 -3.25 -10.00
N ASP A 198 17.33 -3.52 -9.72
CA ASP A 198 18.44 -3.17 -10.61
C ASP A 198 18.38 -3.86 -11.99
N ASP A 199 17.55 -4.89 -12.13
CA ASP A 199 17.36 -5.70 -13.33
C ASP A 199 16.13 -5.30 -14.17
N PHE A 200 15.59 -4.09 -13.97
CA PHE A 200 14.54 -3.54 -14.84
C PHE A 200 14.99 -3.46 -16.30
N THR A 201 14.06 -3.63 -17.25
CA THR A 201 14.41 -3.79 -18.68
C THR A 201 14.11 -2.57 -19.55
N GLY A 202 13.29 -1.66 -19.06
CA GLY A 202 12.93 -0.43 -19.77
C GLY A 202 13.75 0.78 -19.35
N ARG A 203 13.13 1.96 -19.36
CA ARG A 203 13.75 3.25 -18.97
C ARG A 203 13.77 3.45 -17.46
N ALA A 204 12.84 2.80 -16.74
CA ALA A 204 12.77 2.78 -15.28
C ALA A 204 12.08 1.47 -14.85
N PRO A 205 12.10 1.12 -13.55
CA PRO A 205 11.35 -0.03 -13.06
C PRO A 205 9.84 0.12 -13.28
N ASP A 206 9.15 -0.99 -13.52
CA ASP A 206 7.70 -0.99 -13.57
C ASP A 206 7.09 -0.87 -12.16
N LEU A 207 5.86 -0.34 -12.08
CA LEU A 207 5.07 -0.43 -10.86
C LEU A 207 4.52 -1.85 -10.69
N GLY A 208 4.43 -2.31 -9.44
CA GLY A 208 3.89 -3.62 -9.09
C GLY A 208 4.94 -4.72 -8.98
N ALA A 209 4.46 -5.96 -8.84
CA ALA A 209 5.28 -7.12 -8.55
C ALA A 209 6.17 -7.57 -9.71
N TYR A 210 5.68 -7.42 -10.93
CA TYR A 210 6.32 -7.94 -12.14
C TYR A 210 6.87 -6.82 -13.00
N GLU A 211 8.00 -7.13 -13.63
CA GLU A 211 8.67 -6.28 -14.61
C GLU A 211 8.40 -6.88 -16.00
N VAL A 212 7.92 -6.06 -16.93
CA VAL A 212 7.71 -6.44 -18.33
C VAL A 212 9.04 -6.86 -18.94
N GLY A 213 9.02 -7.92 -19.75
CA GLY A 213 10.22 -8.47 -20.38
C GLY A 213 11.08 -9.36 -19.47
N ARG A 214 10.71 -9.52 -18.19
CA ARG A 214 11.30 -10.51 -17.29
C ARG A 214 10.41 -11.75 -17.18
N ALA A 215 11.03 -12.89 -16.91
CA ALA A 215 10.28 -14.10 -16.58
C ALA A 215 9.52 -13.91 -15.27
N VAL A 216 8.26 -14.35 -15.22
CA VAL A 216 7.47 -14.35 -14.00
C VAL A 216 8.18 -15.22 -12.94
N PRO A 217 8.36 -14.73 -11.70
CA PRO A 217 8.95 -15.53 -10.63
C PRO A 217 8.15 -16.81 -10.38
N HIS A 218 8.86 -17.93 -10.18
CA HIS A 218 8.24 -19.17 -9.71
C HIS A 218 7.97 -19.08 -8.21
N TYR A 219 6.71 -19.21 -7.82
CA TYR A 219 6.27 -19.27 -6.43
C TYR A 219 5.96 -20.73 -6.04
N GLY A 220 6.43 -21.15 -4.85
CA GLY A 220 6.21 -22.50 -4.33
C GLY A 220 7.42 -23.44 -4.47
N PRO A 221 7.23 -24.74 -4.23
CA PRO A 221 8.30 -25.73 -4.31
C PRO A 221 9.01 -25.67 -5.66
N ARG A 222 10.33 -25.65 -5.64
CA ARG A 222 11.17 -25.86 -6.83
C ARG A 222 11.43 -27.36 -6.92
N GLU A 223 11.28 -27.93 -8.11
CA GLU A 223 11.70 -29.30 -8.38
C GLU A 223 13.22 -29.46 -8.22
#